data_AF-A0A441YXU9-F1
#
_entry.id   AF-A0A441YXU9-F1
#
_cell.length_a   1.000
_cell.length_b   1.000
_cell.length_c   1.000
_cell.angle_alpha   90.00
_cell.angle_beta   90.00
_cell.angle_gamma   90.00
#
_symmetry.space_group_name_H-M   'P 1'
#
loop_
_entity.id
_entity.type
_entity.pdbx_description
1 polymer ?
#
loop_
_entity_poly.entity_id
_entity_poly.type
_entity_poly.pdbx_seq_one_letter_code
_entity_poly.pdbx_strand_id
1 'polypeptide(L)' 'MLDQSQVERLEAEAVNSAKTRQPLYAARKKIFPKRASGRFRQFKWLVMAITLGIYYLTPWLRWDRGPFA' A
#
# COMPACT_ATOMS: atom_id res chain seq x y z
N MET A 1 -56.93 -40.50 -14.41
CA MET A 1 -56.82 -39.28 -13.59
C MET A 1 -56.07 -39.70 -12.33
N LEU A 2 -54.78 -39.36 -12.22
CA LEU A 2 -53.95 -39.81 -11.09
C LEU A 2 -54.27 -38.93 -9.88
N ASP A 3 -54.54 -39.57 -8.74
CA ASP A 3 -54.93 -38.94 -7.49
C ASP A 3 -53.75 -38.18 -6.87
N GLN A 4 -53.90 -36.86 -6.70
CA GLN A 4 -52.85 -36.00 -6.15
C GLN A 4 -52.64 -36.19 -4.64
N SER A 5 -53.48 -36.99 -3.99
CA SER A 5 -53.42 -37.27 -2.55
C SER A 5 -52.21 -38.13 -2.12
N GLN A 6 -51.58 -38.85 -3.05
CA GLN A 6 -50.43 -39.74 -2.74
C GLN A 6 -49.05 -39.07 -2.80
N VAL A 7 -48.97 -37.78 -3.11
CA VAL A 7 -47.68 -37.07 -3.21
C VAL A 7 -47.39 -36.34 -1.89
N GLU A 8 -46.64 -36.99 -1.01
CA GLU A 8 -46.14 -36.38 0.24
C GLU A 8 -45.03 -35.36 -0.08
N ARG A 9 -45.35 -34.07 0.02
CA ARG A 9 -44.38 -33.00 -0.19
C ARG A 9 -43.61 -32.77 1.10
N LEU A 10 -42.38 -33.24 1.13
CA LEU A 10 -41.46 -32.96 2.22
C LEU A 10 -40.89 -31.54 2.04
N GLU A 11 -41.05 -30.68 3.04
CA GLU A 11 -40.40 -29.37 3.07
C GLU A 11 -38.90 -29.55 3.28
N ALA A 12 -38.17 -29.73 2.18
CA ALA A 12 -36.72 -29.75 2.21
C ALA A 12 -36.18 -28.31 2.27
N GLU A 13 -35.54 -27.95 3.37
CA GLU A 13 -34.82 -26.68 3.47
C GLU A 13 -33.56 -26.72 2.60
N ALA A 14 -33.46 -25.80 1.64
CA ALA A 14 -32.30 -25.69 0.77
C ALA A 14 -31.10 -25.08 1.52
N VAL A 15 -30.26 -25.94 2.08
CA VAL A 15 -29.02 -25.57 2.82
C VAL A 15 -28.04 -24.71 2.00
N ASN A 16 -28.19 -24.68 0.68
CA ASN A 16 -27.33 -23.94 -0.24
C ASN A 16 -28.12 -22.90 -1.06
N SER A 17 -29.17 -22.29 -0.49
CA SER A 17 -29.90 -21.22 -1.15
C SER A 17 -29.08 -19.93 -1.21
N ALA A 18 -29.12 -19.23 -2.36
CA ALA A 18 -28.42 -17.95 -2.52
C ALA A 18 -28.84 -16.89 -1.48
N LYS A 19 -30.03 -17.02 -0.89
CA LYS A 19 -30.51 -16.15 0.20
C LYS A 19 -29.87 -16.44 1.56
N THR A 20 -29.41 -17.67 1.80
CA THR A 20 -28.83 -18.10 3.09
C THR A 20 -27.31 -18.23 3.06
N ARG A 21 -26.68 -18.21 1.87
CA ARG A 21 -25.23 -18.29 1.73
C ARG A 21 -24.54 -17.05 2.32
N GLN A 22 -23.72 -17.26 3.35
CA GLN A 22 -22.79 -16.26 3.85
C GLN A 22 -21.64 -16.04 2.86
N PRO A 23 -21.09 -14.83 2.74
CA PRO A 23 -19.95 -14.57 1.85
C PRO A 23 -18.71 -15.35 2.32
N LEU A 24 -18.14 -16.19 1.43
CA LEU A 24 -16.92 -16.96 1.71
C LEU A 24 -15.65 -16.09 1.81
N TYR A 25 -15.70 -14.87 1.27
CA TYR A 25 -14.56 -13.97 1.18
C TYR A 25 -14.86 -12.62 1.82
N ALA A 26 -13.87 -12.09 2.54
CA ALA A 26 -13.92 -10.74 3.08
C ALA A 26 -13.82 -9.70 1.96
N ALA A 27 -14.57 -8.61 2.09
CA ALA A 27 -14.46 -7.47 1.18
C ALA A 27 -13.05 -6.86 1.25
N ARG A 28 -12.51 -6.46 0.09
CA ARG A 28 -11.20 -5.82 -0.02
C ARG A 28 -11.15 -4.55 0.85
N LYS A 29 -10.26 -4.54 1.85
CA LYS A 29 -9.94 -3.31 2.60
C LYS A 29 -9.24 -2.31 1.68
N LYS A 30 -9.73 -1.08 1.64
CA LYS A 30 -9.09 0.00 0.88
C LYS A 30 -7.74 0.34 1.51
N ILE A 31 -6.68 0.29 0.71
CA ILE A 31 -5.33 0.69 1.11
C ILE A 31 -5.24 2.20 0.89
N PHE A 32 -5.16 2.95 1.98
CA PHE A 32 -4.94 4.39 1.92
C PHE A 32 -3.44 4.68 1.93
N PRO A 33 -2.95 5.64 1.11
CA PRO A 33 -1.55 6.02 1.13
C PRO A 33 -1.18 6.57 2.51
N LYS A 34 -0.19 5.95 3.15
CA LYS A 34 0.39 6.49 4.39
C LYS A 34 1.15 7.76 4.02
N ARG A 35 0.86 8.86 4.72
CA ARG A 35 1.50 10.16 4.46
C ARG A 35 3.02 10.02 4.61
N ALA A 36 3.74 10.19 3.51
CA ALA A 36 5.20 10.16 3.47
C ALA A 36 5.82 11.52 3.85
N SER A 37 5.35 12.10 4.96
CA SER A 37 5.94 13.31 5.56
C SER A 37 6.75 12.90 6.78
N GLY A 38 8.02 13.28 6.83
CA GLY A 38 8.85 12.98 8.00
C GLY A 38 10.22 13.63 7.93
N ARG A 39 10.78 13.88 9.13
CA ARG A 39 12.11 14.47 9.33
C ARG A 39 13.21 13.68 8.61
N PHE A 40 13.06 12.36 8.50
CA PHE A 40 14.03 11.48 7.84
C PHE A 40 14.22 11.78 6.34
N ARG A 41 13.15 12.15 5.64
CA ARG A 41 13.25 12.53 4.22
C ARG A 41 14.05 13.82 4.08
N GLN A 42 13.71 14.84 4.86
CA GLN A 42 14.43 16.11 4.85
C GLN A 42 15.90 15.92 5.22
N PHE A 43 16.20 15.10 6.23
CA PHE A 43 17.58 14.77 6.60
C PHE A 43 18.35 14.09 5.47
N LYS A 44 17.76 13.07 4.81
CA LYS A 44 18.39 12.40 3.67
C LYS A 44 18.74 13.39 2.55
N TRP A 45 17.78 14.24 2.16
CA TRP A 45 17.99 15.20 1.07
C TRP A 45 19.00 16.28 1.47
N LEU A 46 18.99 16.72 2.73
CA LEU A 46 19.97 17.65 3.27
C LEU A 46 21.39 17.06 3.18
N VAL A 47 21.58 15.83 3.70
CA VAL A 47 22.88 15.15 3.64
C VAL A 47 23.32 14.95 2.19
N MET A 48 22.41 14.52 1.31
CA MET A 48 22.70 14.35 -0.12
C MET A 48 23.13 15.66 -0.79
N ALA A 49 22.45 16.77 -0.50
CA ALA A 49 22.81 18.08 -1.04
C ALA A 49 24.16 18.57 -0.51
N ILE A 50 24.46 18.35 0.78
CA ILE A 50 25.74 18.74 1.38
C ILE A 50 26.90 17.95 0.78
N THR A 51 26.81 16.61 0.71
CA THR A 51 27.91 15.79 0.17
C THR A 51 28.16 16.06 -1.30
N LEU A 52 27.08 16.22 -2.09
CA LEU A 52 27.18 16.60 -3.50
C LEU A 52 27.76 18.00 -3.67
N GLY A 53 27.33 18.94 -2.82
CA GLY A 53 27.85 20.30 -2.77
C GLY A 53 29.35 20.32 -2.50
N ILE A 54 29.84 19.59 -1.49
CA ILE A 54 31.27 19.48 -1.22
C ILE A 54 32.00 18.90 -2.44
N TYR A 55 31.53 17.79 -2.98
CA TYR A 55 32.17 17.14 -4.13
C TYR A 55 32.38 18.09 -5.33
N TYR A 56 31.38 18.92 -5.65
CA TYR A 56 31.45 19.81 -6.82
C TYR A 56 31.96 21.23 -6.51
N LEU A 57 31.77 21.75 -5.30
CA LEU A 57 32.19 23.10 -4.91
C LEU A 57 33.66 23.14 -4.46
N THR A 58 34.16 22.08 -3.83
CA THR A 58 35.56 22.01 -3.36
C THR A 58 36.60 22.29 -4.46
N PRO A 59 36.51 21.77 -5.70
CA PRO A 59 37.51 22.09 -6.75
C PRO A 59 37.43 23.54 -7.25
N TRP A 60 36.31 24.22 -7.03
CA TRP A 60 36.11 25.62 -7.40
C TRP A 60 36.50 26.60 -6.30
N LEU A 61 36.61 26.11 -5.06
CA LEU A 61 37.13 26.88 -3.95
C LEU A 61 38.64 27.02 -4.17
N ARG A 62 39.04 28.12 -4.82
CA ARG A 62 40.45 28.45 -5.06
C ARG A 62 41.13 28.64 -3.71
N TRP A 63 41.85 27.62 -3.28
CA TRP A 63 42.84 27.76 -2.23
C TRP A 63 43.94 28.67 -2.76
N ASP A 64 44.03 29.89 -2.21
CA ASP A 64 45.25 30.67 -2.26
C ASP A 64 46.32 29.86 -1.50
N ARG A 65 47.12 29.12 -2.26
CA ARG A 65 48.36 28.54 -1.75
C ARG A 65 49.23 29.73 -1.38
N GLY A 66 49.51 29.89 -0.09
CA GLY A 66 50.13 31.08 0.50
C GLY A 66 51.47 31.48 -0.14
N PRO A 67 52.14 32.52 0.37
CA PRO A 67 53.27 33.22 -0.28
C PRO A 67 54.55 32.40 -0.56
N PHE A 68 54.52 31.08 -0.34
CA PHE A 68 55.63 30.14 -0.55
C PHE A 68 55.30 29.05 -1.60
N ALA A 69 54.40 29.32 -2.55
CA ALA A 69 54.18 28.44 -3.70
C ALA A 69 55.29 28.58 -4.75
#